data_AF-A0A7X5N246-F1
#
_entry.id   AF-A0A7X5N246-F1
#
_cell.length_a   1.000
_cell.length_b   1.000
_cell.length_c   1.000
_cell.angle_alpha   90.00
_cell.angle_beta   90.00
_cell.angle_gamma   90.00
#
_symmetry.space_group_name_H-M   'P 1'
#
loop_
_entity.id
_entity.type
_entity.pdbx_description
1 polymer ?
#
loop_
_entity_poly.entity_id
_entity_poly.type
_entity_poly.pdbx_seq_one_letter_code
_entity_poly.pdbx_strand_id
1 'polypeptide(L)'
;PGQQVAANGVPVVDIVAPNARGISHNRYSNFNVGPNGLILNNSAQISKTELGGYVAGNDNLQRSGAASLILNEVTSASSRLQGYTEIAGAKAQLVIANPNGISCDGCGFLNTARVTLTTGTPNLGSDGALNGFSITGGALSIGSNGL
;
A
#
# COMPACT_ATOMS: atom_id res chain seq x y z
N PRO A 1 -0.36 -2.30 -10.64
CA PRO A 1 -1.71 -2.41 -10.01
C PRO A 1 -2.71 -1.58 -10.81
N GLY A 2 -4.01 -1.86 -10.68
CA GLY A 2 -5.07 -1.04 -11.28
C GLY A 2 -5.29 0.25 -10.49
N GLN A 3 -5.93 1.25 -11.12
CA GLN A 3 -6.31 2.50 -10.48
C GLN A 3 -7.77 2.79 -10.75
N GLN A 4 -8.47 3.23 -9.71
CA GLN A 4 -9.82 3.78 -9.76
C GLN A 4 -9.87 5.03 -8.86
N VAL A 5 -11.01 5.70 -8.81
CA VAL A 5 -11.20 6.91 -7.99
C VAL A 5 -12.51 6.77 -7.23
N ALA A 6 -12.48 7.05 -5.93
CA ALA A 6 -13.68 7.07 -5.10
C ALA A 6 -14.59 8.24 -5.50
N ALA A 7 -15.87 8.19 -5.13
CA ALA A 7 -16.84 9.21 -5.54
C ALA A 7 -16.46 10.65 -5.09
N ASN A 8 -15.73 10.77 -3.98
CA ASN A 8 -15.23 12.04 -3.45
C ASN A 8 -13.83 12.43 -3.96
N GLY A 9 -13.28 11.72 -4.94
CA GLY A 9 -12.00 12.02 -5.58
C GLY A 9 -10.76 11.39 -4.91
N VAL A 10 -10.92 10.64 -3.82
CA VAL A 10 -9.79 9.92 -3.21
C VAL A 10 -9.26 8.85 -4.19
N PRO A 11 -7.94 8.84 -4.50
CA PRO A 11 -7.35 7.80 -5.34
C PRO A 11 -7.48 6.43 -4.70
N VAL A 12 -7.80 5.44 -5.53
CA VAL A 12 -7.90 4.05 -5.10
C VAL A 12 -7.01 3.19 -5.98
N VAL A 13 -6.24 2.31 -5.36
CA VAL A 13 -5.38 1.35 -6.03
C VAL A 13 -5.98 -0.03 -5.85
N ASP A 14 -6.32 -0.65 -6.98
CA ASP A 14 -6.68 -2.06 -7.02
C ASP A 14 -5.40 -2.88 -7.00
N ILE A 15 -5.10 -3.45 -5.83
CA ILE A 15 -3.92 -4.27 -5.61
C ILE A 15 -3.96 -5.51 -6.50
N VAL A 16 -2.79 -6.01 -6.90
CA VAL A 16 -2.72 -7.24 -7.69
C VAL A 16 -3.13 -8.47 -6.87
N ALA A 17 -3.49 -9.56 -7.53
CA ALA A 17 -3.81 -10.82 -6.87
C ALA A 17 -2.67 -11.26 -5.93
N PRO A 18 -2.96 -11.68 -4.68
CA PRO A 18 -1.94 -12.22 -3.80
C PRO A 18 -1.38 -13.53 -4.35
N ASN A 19 -0.11 -13.80 -4.05
CA ASN A 19 0.53 -15.08 -4.33
C ASN A 19 0.08 -16.17 -3.33
N ALA A 20 0.62 -17.38 -3.46
CA ALA A 20 0.32 -18.52 -2.58
C ALA A 20 0.67 -18.30 -1.09
N ARG A 21 1.45 -17.24 -0.77
CA ARG A 21 1.78 -16.81 0.60
C ARG A 21 0.87 -15.68 1.11
N GLY A 22 -0.15 -15.30 0.34
CA GLY A 22 -1.07 -14.21 0.69
C GLY A 22 -0.50 -12.80 0.45
N ILE A 23 0.62 -12.69 -0.28
CA ILE A 23 1.30 -11.41 -0.52
C ILE A 23 0.84 -10.83 -1.86
N SER A 24 0.22 -9.65 -1.82
CA SER A 24 0.01 -8.82 -3.01
C SER A 24 1.22 -7.91 -3.20
N HIS A 25 2.06 -8.21 -4.20
CA HIS A 25 3.26 -7.43 -4.52
C HIS A 25 2.99 -6.41 -5.63
N ASN A 26 2.87 -5.15 -5.23
CA ASN A 26 2.56 -4.03 -6.10
C ASN A 26 3.83 -3.22 -6.35
N ARG A 27 4.22 -3.07 -7.63
CA ARG A 27 5.39 -2.28 -8.03
C ARG A 27 4.98 -0.94 -8.64
N TYR A 28 5.73 0.10 -8.32
CA TYR A 28 5.47 1.47 -8.73
C TYR A 28 6.76 2.16 -9.21
N SER A 29 6.65 2.97 -10.25
CA SER A 29 7.67 3.99 -10.53
C SER A 29 7.55 5.17 -9.55
N ASN A 30 6.31 5.49 -9.15
CA ASN A 30 5.98 6.56 -8.23
C ASN A 30 4.83 6.14 -7.29
N PHE A 31 5.00 6.35 -5.99
CA PHE A 31 3.96 6.12 -4.98
C PHE A 31 4.00 7.24 -3.95
N ASN A 32 2.98 8.09 -3.95
CA ASN A 32 2.79 9.18 -3.01
C ASN A 32 1.36 9.12 -2.47
N VAL A 33 1.17 9.69 -1.28
CA VAL A 33 -0.14 9.85 -0.67
C VAL A 33 -0.33 11.33 -0.39
N GLY A 34 -1.32 11.93 -1.05
CA GLY A 34 -1.65 13.34 -0.84
C GLY A 34 -2.45 13.56 0.46
N PRO A 35 -2.77 14.82 0.81
CA PRO A 35 -3.54 15.16 2.00
C PRO A 35 -4.93 14.50 2.06
N ASN A 36 -5.55 14.27 0.90
CA ASN A 36 -6.85 13.58 0.79
C ASN A 36 -6.74 12.06 1.00
N GLY A 37 -5.52 11.53 1.17
CA GLY A 37 -5.27 10.12 1.38
C GLY A 37 -5.24 9.28 0.10
N LEU A 38 -5.17 7.96 0.29
CA LEU A 38 -5.16 6.94 -0.75
C LEU A 38 -5.77 5.65 -0.20
N ILE A 39 -6.54 4.93 -1.02
CA ILE A 39 -7.14 3.65 -0.65
C ILE A 39 -6.46 2.51 -1.39
N LEU A 40 -6.06 1.46 -0.68
CA LEU A 40 -5.62 0.18 -1.22
C LEU A 40 -6.81 -0.79 -1.18
N ASN A 41 -7.34 -1.18 -2.33
CA ASN A 41 -8.54 -1.99 -2.40
C ASN A 41 -8.25 -3.49 -2.26
N ASN A 42 -8.47 -4.02 -1.05
CA ASN A 42 -8.26 -5.42 -0.69
C ASN A 42 -9.58 -6.20 -0.59
N SER A 43 -10.57 -5.86 -1.41
CA SER A 43 -11.87 -6.53 -1.44
C SER A 43 -12.29 -6.89 -2.85
N ALA A 44 -12.81 -8.11 -3.06
CA ALA A 44 -13.46 -8.47 -4.32
C ALA A 44 -14.90 -7.91 -4.43
N GLN A 45 -15.41 -7.32 -3.34
CA GLN A 45 -16.78 -6.80 -3.23
C GLN A 45 -16.76 -5.32 -2.88
N ILE A 46 -17.90 -4.64 -3.08
CA ILE A 46 -18.07 -3.25 -2.65
C ILE A 46 -17.72 -3.13 -1.16
N SER A 47 -16.92 -2.11 -0.83
CA SER A 47 -16.44 -1.87 0.53
C SER A 47 -16.70 -0.44 0.95
N LYS A 48 -17.20 -0.25 2.17
CA LYS A 48 -17.26 1.08 2.79
C LYS A 48 -15.89 1.42 3.36
N THR A 49 -15.39 2.59 3.02
CA THR A 49 -14.12 3.16 3.48
C THR A 49 -14.38 4.48 4.21
N GLU A 50 -13.48 4.82 5.12
CA GLU A 50 -13.51 6.07 5.87
C GLU A 50 -13.09 7.26 4.99
N LEU A 51 -12.11 7.06 4.09
CA LEU A 51 -11.61 8.12 3.22
C LEU A 51 -12.49 8.35 2.00
N GLY A 52 -13.08 7.30 1.43
CA GLY A 52 -13.69 7.34 0.08
C GLY A 52 -15.18 7.02 0.02
N GLY A 53 -15.82 6.69 1.15
CA GLY A 53 -17.19 6.18 1.16
C GLY A 53 -17.27 4.79 0.54
N TYR A 54 -18.25 4.51 -0.32
CA TYR A 54 -18.34 3.20 -0.98
C TYR A 54 -17.40 3.13 -2.17
N VAL A 55 -16.52 2.13 -2.18
CA VAL A 55 -15.57 1.81 -3.25
C VAL A 55 -15.94 0.48 -3.89
N ALA A 56 -15.86 0.38 -5.22
CA ALA A 56 -16.17 -0.84 -5.96
C ALA A 56 -15.19 -1.98 -5.63
N GLY A 57 -15.59 -3.23 -5.88
CA GLY A 57 -14.70 -4.38 -5.70
C GLY A 57 -13.51 -4.37 -6.66
N ASN A 58 -12.40 -4.95 -6.22
CA ASN A 58 -11.19 -5.16 -7.00
C ASN A 58 -11.27 -6.51 -7.73
N ASP A 59 -11.38 -6.45 -9.06
CA ASP A 59 -11.52 -7.64 -9.90
C ASP A 59 -10.31 -8.58 -9.87
N ASN A 60 -9.12 -8.08 -9.50
CA ASN A 60 -7.93 -8.92 -9.35
C ASN A 60 -8.08 -9.96 -8.22
N LEU A 61 -9.02 -9.76 -7.30
CA LEU A 61 -9.21 -10.58 -6.11
C LEU A 61 -10.35 -11.59 -6.23
N GLN A 62 -11.10 -11.60 -7.35
CA GLN A 62 -12.28 -12.47 -7.52
C GLN A 62 -11.95 -13.96 -7.40
N ARG A 63 -10.74 -14.38 -7.79
CA ARG A 63 -10.31 -15.79 -7.74
C ARG A 63 -9.34 -16.12 -6.60
N SER A 64 -8.57 -15.14 -6.17
CA SER A 64 -7.49 -15.31 -5.17
C SER A 64 -7.94 -14.95 -3.76
N GLY A 65 -9.00 -14.16 -3.62
CA GLY A 65 -9.39 -13.56 -2.35
C GLY A 65 -8.45 -12.41 -1.94
N ALA A 66 -8.69 -11.90 -0.73
CA ALA A 66 -7.93 -10.78 -0.19
C ALA A 66 -6.50 -11.17 0.21
N ALA A 67 -5.58 -10.23 0.09
CA ALA A 67 -4.20 -10.38 0.56
C ALA A 67 -4.14 -10.26 2.09
N SER A 68 -3.25 -11.04 2.72
CA SER A 68 -2.88 -10.89 4.12
C SER A 68 -1.74 -9.87 4.32
N LEU A 69 -0.93 -9.67 3.27
CA LEU A 69 0.13 -8.66 3.21
C LEU A 69 0.05 -7.90 1.87
N ILE A 70 0.00 -6.58 1.94
CA ILE A 70 0.10 -5.68 0.80
C ILE A 70 1.49 -5.07 0.81
N LEU A 71 2.32 -5.46 -0.16
CA LEU A 71 3.67 -4.96 -0.36
C LEU A 71 3.66 -3.93 -1.50
N ASN A 72 3.94 -2.67 -1.18
CA ASN A 72 4.13 -1.61 -2.17
C ASN A 72 5.62 -1.34 -2.32
N GLU A 73 6.20 -1.70 -3.47
CA GLU A 73 7.61 -1.49 -3.80
C GLU A 73 7.74 -0.37 -4.83
N VAL A 74 8.50 0.67 -4.49
CA VAL A 74 8.80 1.77 -5.40
C VAL A 74 10.22 1.63 -5.93
N THR A 75 10.39 1.68 -7.24
CA THR A 75 11.66 1.35 -7.90
C THR A 75 12.38 2.55 -8.52
N SER A 76 11.81 3.77 -8.44
CA SER A 76 12.38 4.94 -9.13
C SER A 76 12.35 6.24 -8.31
N ALA A 77 11.19 6.82 -8.03
CA ALA A 77 11.11 8.08 -7.27
C ALA A 77 11.07 7.84 -5.76
N SER A 78 11.42 8.86 -4.96
CA SER A 78 11.15 8.86 -3.51
C SER A 78 9.64 8.99 -3.23
N SER A 79 9.23 8.58 -2.03
CA SER A 79 7.83 8.64 -1.60
C SER A 79 7.59 9.79 -0.63
N ARG A 80 6.49 10.50 -0.85
CA ARG A 80 5.94 11.52 0.04
C ARG A 80 4.53 11.15 0.46
N LEU A 81 4.37 10.92 1.77
CA LEU A 81 3.14 10.47 2.40
C LEU A 81 2.62 11.60 3.29
N GLN A 82 1.51 12.22 2.91
CA GLN A 82 0.97 13.43 3.56
C GLN A 82 -0.49 13.30 3.99
N GLY A 83 -0.98 12.07 4.01
CA GLY A 83 -2.33 11.76 4.40
C GLY A 83 -2.48 10.28 4.70
N TYR A 84 -3.71 9.87 4.95
CA TYR A 84 -3.98 8.51 5.38
C TYR A 84 -3.94 7.54 4.20
N THR A 85 -3.33 6.37 4.42
CA THR A 85 -3.49 5.21 3.54
C THR A 85 -4.49 4.25 4.19
N GLU A 86 -5.57 3.94 3.51
CA GLU A 86 -6.61 3.03 4.01
C GLU A 86 -6.64 1.74 3.22
N ILE A 87 -6.84 0.59 3.90
CA ILE A 87 -7.14 -0.67 3.23
C ILE A 87 -8.66 -0.85 3.16
N ALA A 88 -9.23 -0.88 1.95
CA ALA A 88 -10.65 -1.21 1.79
C ALA A 88 -10.88 -2.72 1.94
N GLY A 89 -11.95 -3.09 2.64
CA GLY A 89 -12.34 -4.49 2.84
C GLY A 89 -11.49 -5.21 3.89
N ALA A 90 -10.91 -6.35 3.51
CA ALA A 90 -10.23 -7.21 4.47
C ALA A 90 -8.96 -6.53 5.02
N LYS A 91 -8.86 -6.47 6.35
CA LYS A 91 -7.67 -5.98 7.07
C LYS A 91 -6.43 -6.79 6.67
N ALA A 92 -5.33 -6.09 6.40
CA ALA A 92 -4.05 -6.72 6.06
C ALA A 92 -2.85 -6.01 6.70
N GLN A 93 -1.69 -6.65 6.63
CA GLN A 93 -0.41 -5.98 6.87
C GLN A 93 -0.06 -5.09 5.67
N LEU A 94 0.60 -3.97 5.93
CA LEU A 94 1.02 -3.01 4.91
C LEU A 94 2.52 -2.78 4.97
N VAL A 95 3.19 -2.92 3.83
CA VAL A 95 4.58 -2.51 3.63
C VAL A 95 4.63 -1.45 2.54
N ILE A 96 5.36 -0.37 2.80
CA ILE A 96 5.80 0.60 1.78
C ILE A 96 7.32 0.58 1.78
N ALA A 97 7.89 0.04 0.71
CA ALA A 97 9.32 -0.14 0.50
C ALA A 97 9.81 0.79 -0.61
N ASN A 98 10.70 1.73 -0.28
CA ASN A 98 11.25 2.66 -1.26
C ASN A 98 12.73 2.98 -0.98
N PRO A 99 13.67 2.35 -1.70
CA PRO A 99 15.11 2.61 -1.56
C PRO A 99 15.53 4.06 -1.82
N ASN A 100 14.72 4.83 -2.54
CA ASN A 100 14.99 6.23 -2.84
C ASN A 100 14.61 7.18 -1.69
N GLY A 101 13.98 6.65 -0.64
CA GLY A 101 13.58 7.39 0.56
C GLY A 101 12.07 7.54 0.72
N ILE A 102 11.66 7.76 1.96
CA ILE A 102 10.27 7.95 2.38
C ILE A 102 10.21 9.16 3.30
N SER A 103 9.32 10.11 2.98
CA SER A 103 8.93 11.18 3.89
C SER A 103 7.48 10.96 4.30
N CYS A 104 7.22 10.95 5.60
CA CYS A 104 5.88 10.98 6.17
C CYS A 104 5.70 12.33 6.87
N ASP A 105 4.66 13.07 6.53
CA ASP A 105 4.32 14.33 7.21
C ASP A 105 2.80 14.42 7.34
N GLY A 106 2.28 13.93 8.47
CA GLY A 106 0.84 13.75 8.67
C GLY A 106 0.29 12.52 7.96
N CYS A 107 1.15 11.54 7.66
CA CYS A 107 0.68 10.27 7.14
C CYS A 107 0.00 9.45 8.25
N GLY A 108 -0.97 8.62 7.88
CA GLY A 108 -1.64 7.73 8.82
C GLY A 108 -2.12 6.47 8.12
N PHE A 109 -2.58 5.48 8.88
CA PHE A 109 -2.94 4.17 8.32
C PHE A 109 -4.25 3.65 8.91
N LEU A 110 -5.23 3.37 8.04
CA LEU A 110 -6.55 2.87 8.42
C LEU A 110 -6.72 1.42 7.99
N ASN A 111 -7.43 0.65 8.83
CA ASN A 111 -7.71 -0.77 8.60
C ASN A 111 -6.46 -1.63 8.30
N THR A 112 -5.31 -1.27 8.90
CA THR A 112 -4.09 -2.08 8.83
C THR A 112 -3.92 -2.90 10.12
N ALA A 113 -3.34 -4.10 10.00
CA ALA A 113 -2.96 -4.91 11.16
C ALA A 113 -1.56 -4.55 11.69
N ARG A 114 -0.67 -4.18 10.75
CA ARG A 114 0.71 -3.76 10.99
C ARG A 114 1.14 -2.91 9.81
N VAL A 115 1.96 -1.89 10.06
CA VAL A 115 2.57 -1.08 9.02
C VAL A 115 4.09 -1.21 9.11
N THR A 116 4.76 -1.24 7.97
CA THR A 116 6.21 -1.15 7.85
C THR A 116 6.56 -0.18 6.75
N LEU A 117 7.27 0.88 7.12
CA LEU A 117 7.90 1.81 6.19
C LEU A 117 9.39 1.47 6.15
N THR A 118 9.95 1.26 4.96
CA THR A 118 11.35 0.85 4.83
C THR A 118 12.00 1.45 3.59
N THR A 119 13.28 1.77 3.69
CA THR A 119 14.12 2.10 2.53
C THR A 119 14.85 0.89 1.97
N GLY A 120 14.51 -0.32 2.43
CA GLY A 120 15.08 -1.55 1.87
C GLY A 120 14.33 -2.07 0.66
N THR A 121 15.05 -2.70 -0.27
CA THR A 121 14.44 -3.50 -1.34
C THR A 121 13.90 -4.82 -0.77
N PRO A 122 12.66 -5.23 -1.05
CA PRO A 122 12.11 -6.48 -0.55
C PRO A 122 12.79 -7.71 -1.19
N ASN A 123 13.19 -8.67 -0.35
CA ASN A 123 13.79 -9.93 -0.79
C ASN A 123 12.71 -11.02 -0.82
N LEU A 124 12.16 -11.31 -2.00
CA LEU A 124 11.22 -12.42 -2.17
C LEU A 124 11.96 -13.71 -2.50
N GLY A 125 11.63 -14.80 -1.80
CA GLY A 125 12.09 -16.15 -2.11
C GLY A 125 11.47 -16.69 -3.40
N SER A 126 12.04 -17.78 -3.92
CA SER A 126 11.50 -18.48 -5.09
C SER A 126 10.10 -19.05 -4.87
N ASP A 127 9.71 -19.26 -3.61
CA ASP A 127 8.38 -19.67 -3.16
C ASP A 127 7.41 -18.48 -2.96
N GLY A 128 7.86 -17.26 -3.26
CA GLY A 128 7.10 -16.03 -3.11
C GLY A 128 7.00 -15.51 -1.68
N ALA A 129 7.71 -16.10 -0.71
CA ALA A 129 7.74 -15.59 0.66
C ALA A 129 8.60 -14.31 0.77
N LEU A 130 8.21 -13.39 1.65
CA LEU A 130 9.03 -12.22 1.99
C LEU A 130 10.04 -12.60 3.07
N ASN A 131 11.31 -12.72 2.69
CA ASN A 131 12.40 -13.17 3.56
C ASN A 131 13.10 -12.01 4.30
N GLY A 132 12.85 -10.76 3.90
CA GLY A 132 13.39 -9.58 4.55
C GLY A 132 13.56 -8.41 3.59
N PHE A 133 14.40 -7.44 3.97
CA PHE A 133 14.70 -6.25 3.19
C PHE A 133 16.20 -6.00 3.14
N SER A 134 16.72 -5.68 1.97
CA SER A 134 18.11 -5.25 1.78
C SER A 134 18.18 -3.73 1.85
N ILE A 135 18.76 -3.20 2.93
CA ILE A 135 18.88 -1.75 3.16
C ILE A 135 20.28 -1.31 2.74
N THR A 136 20.38 -0.54 1.66
CA THR A 136 21.65 -0.03 1.13
C THR A 136 21.76 1.50 1.18
N GLY A 137 20.67 2.18 1.53
CA GLY A 137 20.60 3.64 1.58
C GLY A 137 19.17 4.16 1.73
N GLY A 138 18.96 5.39 1.27
CA GLY A 138 17.70 6.12 1.44
C GLY A 138 17.52 6.67 2.85
N ALA A 139 16.66 7.67 2.99
CA ALA A 139 16.27 8.22 4.28
C ALA A 139 14.77 8.02 4.51
N LEU A 140 14.42 7.66 5.75
CA LEU A 140 13.05 7.74 6.24
C LEU A 140 12.97 8.93 7.19
N SER A 141 12.12 9.91 6.87
CA SER A 141 11.88 11.09 7.71
C SER A 141 10.43 11.18 8.15
N ILE A 142 10.23 11.63 9.39
CA ILE A 142 8.94 12.02 9.93
C ILE A 142 8.95 13.54 10.08
N GLY A 143 7.99 14.19 9.44
CA GLY A 143 7.80 15.63 9.40
C GLY A 143 7.10 16.17 10.64
N SER A 144 6.88 17.49 10.66
CA SER A 144 6.30 18.19 11.81
C SER A 144 4.86 17.80 12.12
N ASN A 145 4.10 17.33 11.12
CA ASN A 145 2.72 16.85 11.33
C ASN A 145 2.67 15.40 11.83
N GLY A 146 3.84 14.77 12.02
CA GLY A 146 3.96 13.47 12.66
C GLY A 146 3.48 12.30 11.80
N LEU A 147 3.13 11.22 12.50
CA LEU A 147 2.57 9.97 12.04
C LEU A 147 1.46 9.54 13.00
#